data_AF-A0A2H4SES4-F1
#
_entry.id   AF-A0A2H4SES4-F1
#
_cell.length_a   1.000
_cell.length_b   1.000
_cell.length_c   1.000
_cell.angle_alpha   90.00
_cell.angle_beta   90.00
_cell.angle_gamma   90.00
#
_symmetry.space_group_name_H-M   'P 1'
#
loop_
_entity.id
_entity.type
_entity.pdbx_description
1 polymer ?
#
loop_
_entity_poly.entity_id
_entity_poly.type
_entity_poly.pdbx_seq_one_letter_code
_entity_poly.pdbx_strand_id
1 'polypeptide(L)' 'MHPHLHTKNALACEEIIAQLEECHAKGFMHKAAGGCNDAKELVNRCLRAERTKMQADNRAAARAKRDKIKKAQEELGL' A
#
# COMPACT_ATOMS: atom_id res chain seq x y z
N MET A 1 -9.67 -4.96 -11.81
CA MET A 1 -10.12 -4.75 -10.43
C MET A 1 -8.92 -4.24 -9.66
N HIS A 2 -8.94 -2.97 -9.26
CA HIS A 2 -7.95 -2.37 -8.35
C HIS A 2 -8.53 -2.42 -6.92
N PRO A 3 -7.69 -2.34 -5.87
CA PRO A 3 -8.19 -2.17 -4.52
C PRO A 3 -8.98 -0.86 -4.38
N HIS A 4 -9.80 -0.79 -3.32
CA HIS A 4 -10.56 0.42 -3.00
C HIS A 4 -9.63 1.62 -2.82
N LEU A 5 -9.83 2.65 -3.65
CA LEU A 5 -9.03 3.88 -3.70
C LEU A 5 -9.05 4.67 -2.39
N HIS A 6 -10.06 4.44 -1.54
CA HIS A 6 -10.25 5.13 -0.26
C HIS A 6 -9.17 4.78 0.80
N THR A 7 -8.29 3.82 0.52
CA THR A 7 -7.20 3.48 1.43
C THR A 7 -6.00 4.39 1.20
N LYS A 8 -5.32 4.82 2.28
CA LYS A 8 -4.12 5.68 2.20
C LYS A 8 -3.06 5.14 1.23
N ASN A 9 -2.92 3.82 1.14
CA ASN A 9 -2.00 3.14 0.21
C ASN A 9 -2.37 3.35 -1.26
N ALA A 10 -3.66 3.40 -1.58
CA ALA A 10 -4.13 3.50 -2.96
C ALA A 10 -4.08 4.95 -3.46
N LEU A 11 -4.27 5.94 -2.58
CA LEU A 11 -4.10 7.36 -2.91
C LEU A 11 -2.69 7.69 -3.41
N ALA A 12 -1.65 7.11 -2.78
CA ALA A 12 -0.27 7.30 -3.22
C ALA A 12 0.05 6.67 -4.60
N CYS A 13 -0.84 5.82 -5.11
CA CYS A 13 -0.69 5.14 -6.40
C CYS A 13 -1.75 5.60 -7.43
N GLU A 14 -2.45 6.71 -7.19
CA GLU A 14 -3.59 7.16 -8.00
C GLU A 14 -3.26 7.27 -9.49
N GLU A 15 -2.15 7.92 -9.85
CA GLU A 15 -1.72 8.08 -11.25
C GLU A 15 -1.45 6.73 -11.93
N ILE A 16 -0.87 5.76 -11.21
CA ILE A 16 -0.56 4.43 -11.75
C ILE A 16 -1.85 3.61 -11.90
N ILE A 17 -2.81 3.79 -10.98
CA ILE A 17 -4.12 3.15 -11.08
C ILE A 17 -4.91 3.74 -12.26
N ALA A 18 -4.85 5.05 -12.49
CA ALA A 18 -5.46 5.71 -13.64
C ALA A 18 -4.95 5.14 -14.97
N GLN A 19 -3.66 4.83 -15.09
CA GLN A 19 -3.11 4.16 -16.28
C GLN A 19 -3.71 2.76 -16.51
N LEU A 20 -3.93 2.01 -15.44
CA LEU A 20 -4.59 0.71 -15.53
C LEU A 20 -6.08 0.85 -15.91
N GLU A 21 -6.75 1.89 -15.44
CA GLU A 21 -8.13 2.21 -15.81
C GLU A 21 -8.24 2.60 -17.29
N GLU A 22 -7.34 3.45 -17.77
CA GLU A 22 -7.25 3.81 -19.20
C GLU A 22 -7.03 2.55 -20.06
N CYS A 23 -6.17 1.63 -19.62
CA CYS A 23 -5.99 0.37 -20.33
C CYS A 23 -7.28 -0.49 -20.32
N HIS A 24 -7.98 -0.57 -19.20
CA HIS A 24 -9.25 -1.27 -19.13
C HIS A 24 -10.35 -0.63 -20.00
N ALA A 25 -10.30 0.69 -20.21
CA ALA A 25 -11.24 1.41 -21.08
C ALA A 25 -11.13 1.00 -22.56
N LYS A 26 -10.04 0.35 -22.97
CA LYS A 26 -9.87 -0.22 -24.33
C LYS A 26 -10.80 -1.41 -24.61
N GLY A 27 -11.45 -1.96 -23.59
CA GLY A 27 -12.51 -2.96 -23.73
C GLY A 27 -12.23 -4.27 -23.02
N PHE A 28 -13.31 -5.01 -22.74
CA PHE A 28 -13.27 -6.23 -21.95
C PHE A 28 -12.38 -7.32 -22.56
N MET A 29 -12.42 -7.51 -23.88
CA MET A 29 -11.62 -8.54 -24.57
C MET A 29 -10.11 -8.24 -24.47
N HIS A 30 -9.70 -6.98 -24.59
CA HIS A 30 -8.31 -6.56 -24.45
C HIS A 30 -7.77 -6.85 -23.03
N LYS A 31 -8.58 -6.55 -22.02
CA LYS A 31 -8.30 -6.87 -20.62
C LYS A 31 -8.23 -8.38 -20.39
N ALA A 32 -9.20 -9.14 -20.89
CA ALA A 32 -9.29 -10.59 -20.69
C ALA A 32 -8.13 -11.34 -21.37
N ALA A 33 -7.66 -10.85 -22.53
CA ALA A 33 -6.50 -11.38 -23.23
C ALA A 33 -5.14 -10.98 -22.60
N GLY A 34 -5.13 -10.20 -21.51
CA GLY A 34 -3.90 -9.81 -20.81
C GLY A 34 -3.22 -8.56 -21.36
N GLY A 35 -3.86 -7.78 -22.23
CA GLY A 35 -3.29 -6.57 -22.84
C GLY A 35 -2.94 -5.44 -21.85
N CYS A 36 -3.33 -5.56 -20.58
CA CYS A 36 -3.07 -4.60 -19.51
C CYS A 36 -2.12 -5.10 -18.42
N ASN A 37 -1.37 -6.19 -18.66
CA ASN A 37 -0.53 -6.81 -17.65
C ASN A 37 0.62 -5.91 -17.16
N ASP A 38 1.22 -5.11 -18.05
CA ASP A 38 2.30 -4.21 -17.68
C ASP A 38 1.82 -3.10 -16.73
N ALA A 39 0.70 -2.44 -17.08
CA ALA A 39 0.05 -1.45 -16.22
C ALA A 39 -0.36 -2.07 -14.86
N LYS A 40 -0.87 -3.30 -14.88
CA LYS A 40 -1.21 -4.04 -13.65
C LYS A 40 0.04 -4.28 -12.79
N GLU A 41 1.18 -4.62 -13.38
CA GLU A 41 2.41 -4.84 -12.61
C GLU A 41 2.97 -3.56 -11.99
N LEU A 42 2.81 -2.42 -12.67
CA LEU A 42 3.12 -1.11 -12.09
C LEU A 42 2.27 -0.82 -10.84
N VAL A 43 0.95 -1.04 -10.92
CA VAL A 43 0.04 -0.89 -9.77
C VAL A 43 0.48 -1.81 -8.62
N ASN A 44 0.78 -3.08 -8.92
CA ASN A 44 1.24 -4.04 -7.90
C ASN A 44 2.52 -3.57 -7.21
N ARG A 45 3.49 -3.07 -7.99
CA ARG A 45 4.77 -2.58 -7.47
C ARG A 45 4.57 -1.39 -6.55
N CYS A 46 3.76 -0.41 -6.97
CA CYS A 46 3.46 0.76 -6.16
C CYS A 46 2.81 0.39 -4.83
N LEU A 47 1.74 -0.42 -4.86
CA LEU A 47 1.02 -0.82 -3.66
C LEU A 47 1.89 -1.66 -2.70
N ARG A 48 2.82 -2.47 -3.24
CA ARG A 48 3.79 -3.21 -2.42
C ARG A 48 4.78 -2.27 -1.73
N ALA A 49 5.25 -1.22 -2.41
CA ALA A 49 6.14 -0.22 -1.83
C ALA A 49 5.44 0.55 -0.69
N GLU A 50 4.23 1.04 -0.92
CA GLU A 50 3.44 1.75 0.10
C GLU A 50 3.11 0.88 1.30
N ARG A 51 2.72 -0.38 1.06
CA ARG A 51 2.53 -1.35 2.14
C ARG A 51 3.79 -1.53 2.96
N THR A 52 4.96 -1.62 2.33
CA THR A 52 6.24 -1.80 3.03
C THR A 52 6.59 -0.59 3.89
N LYS A 53 6.36 0.62 3.38
CA LYS A 53 6.52 1.88 4.10
C LYS A 53 5.62 1.94 5.33
N MET A 54 4.32 1.72 5.16
CA MET A 54 3.37 1.68 6.28
C MET A 54 3.74 0.63 7.34
N GLN A 55 4.21 -0.54 6.91
CA GLN A 55 4.66 -1.56 7.85
C GLN A 55 5.90 -1.10 8.63
N ALA A 56 6.82 -0.37 8.00
CA ALA A 56 7.98 0.19 8.70
C ALA A 56 7.54 1.23 9.75
N ASP A 57 6.63 2.14 9.38
CA ASP A 57 6.10 3.17 10.28
C ASP A 57 5.36 2.54 11.48
N ASN A 58 4.52 1.55 11.22
CA ASN A 58 3.80 0.81 12.26
C ASN A 58 4.76 0.08 13.20
N ARG A 59 5.83 -0.53 12.67
CA ARG A 59 6.87 -1.16 13.49
C ARG A 59 7.61 -0.15 14.34
N ALA A 60 7.97 1.01 13.79
CA ALA A 60 8.64 2.08 14.53
C ALA A 60 7.74 2.61 15.66
N ALA A 61 6.47 2.89 15.37
CA ALA A 61 5.50 3.33 16.37
C ALA A 61 5.27 2.29 17.48
N ALA A 62 5.19 1.01 17.12
CA ALA A 62 5.05 -0.07 18.09
C ALA A 62 6.27 -0.20 19.00
N ARG A 63 7.49 -0.08 18.45
CA ARG A 63 8.74 -0.06 19.24
C ARG A 63 8.78 1.13 20.18
N ALA A 64 8.51 2.34 19.68
CA ALA A 64 8.46 3.55 20.50
C ALA A 64 7.44 3.43 21.64
N LYS A 65 6.27 2.84 21.39
CA LYS A 65 5.27 2.57 22.42
C LYS A 65 5.77 1.57 23.47
N ARG A 66 6.41 0.48 23.03
CA ARG A 66 7.02 -0.51 23.94
C ARG A 66 8.10 0.09 24.80
N ASP A 67 8.98 0.91 24.23
CA ASP A 67 10.07 1.55 24.97
C ASP A 67 9.54 2.53 26.02
N LYS A 68 8.48 3.28 25.70
CA LYS A 68 7.78 4.14 26.68
C LYS A 68 7.20 3.34 27.85
N ILE A 69 6.54 2.22 27.54
CA ILE A 69 5.97 1.35 28.58
C ILE A 69 7.08 0.77 29.45
N LYS A 70 8.17 0.28 28.86
CA LYS A 70 9.31 -0.29 29.58
C LYS A 70 9.94 0.75 30.53
N LYS A 71 10.16 1.97 30.05
CA LYS A 71 10.67 3.07 30.89
C LYS A 71 9.73 3.40 32.04
N ALA A 72 8.42 3.48 31.80
CA ALA A 72 7.45 3.72 32.85
C ALA A 72 7.40 2.57 33.88
N GLN A 73 7.59 1.32 33.46
CA GLN A 73 7.71 0.19 34.38
C GLN A 73 8.97 0.28 35.24
N GLU A 74 10.11 0.60 34.63
CA GLU A 74 11.39 0.81 35.33
C GLU A 74 11.28 1.95 36.37
N GLU A 75 10.63 3.07 36.01
CA GLU A 75 10.37 4.20 36.93
C GLU A 75 9.46 3.81 38.12
N LEU A 76 8.53 2.87 37.91
CA LEU A 76 7.65 2.34 38.96
C LEU A 76 8.26 1.18 39.76
N GLY A 77 9.50 0.77 39.43
CA GLY A 77 10.18 -0.34 40.08
C GLY A 77 9.57 -1.72 39.82
N LEU A 78 8.83 -1.87 38.71
CA LEU A 78 8.25 -3.13 38.22
C LEU A 78 9.20 -3.93 37.32
#